data_AF-A0A2W7RZH8-F1
#
_entry.id   AF-A0A2W7RZH8-F1
#
_cell.length_a   1.000
_cell.length_b   1.000
_cell.length_c   1.000
_cell.angle_alpha   90.00
_cell.angle_beta   90.00
_cell.angle_gamma   90.00
#
_symmetry.space_group_name_H-M   'P 1'
#
loop_
_entity.id
_entity.type
_entity.pdbx_description
1 polymer ?
#
loop_
_entity_poly.entity_id
_entity_poly.type
_entity_poly.pdbx_seq_one_letter_code
_entity_poly.pdbx_strand_id
1 'polypeptide(L)'
;MGRKADYSKPMTGLGAGVFEIVADHDGDTYRSVYAVKLGDDIYVLHSFQKKSTIGIKTPKPDLELIKTRLRRIRQALAEANKEKGKS
;
A
#
# COMPACT_ATOMS: atom_id res chain seq x y z
N MET A 1 17.08 -15.27 -18.64
CA MET A 1 17.35 -13.84 -18.41
C MET A 1 16.53 -13.40 -17.18
N GLY A 2 17.15 -13.33 -15.99
CA GLY A 2 16.44 -12.96 -14.76
C GLY A 2 16.19 -11.45 -14.73
N ARG A 3 14.97 -11.03 -15.06
CA ARG A 3 14.57 -9.63 -14.88
C ARG A 3 14.44 -9.40 -13.37
N LYS A 4 15.42 -8.68 -12.81
CA LYS A 4 15.31 -8.10 -11.46
C LYS A 4 14.08 -7.20 -11.48
N ALA A 5 12.96 -7.65 -10.93
CA ALA A 5 11.85 -6.77 -10.67
C ALA A 5 12.16 -6.00 -9.39
N ASP A 6 12.22 -4.67 -9.49
CA ASP A 6 12.19 -3.77 -8.34
C ASP A 6 10.81 -3.90 -7.66
N TYR A 7 10.65 -4.94 -6.83
CA TYR A 7 9.38 -5.38 -6.25
C TYR A 7 8.74 -4.37 -5.28
N SER A 8 9.47 -3.35 -4.84
CA SER A 8 8.95 -2.32 -3.94
C SER A 8 9.32 -0.94 -4.42
N LYS A 9 8.32 -0.08 -4.67
CA LYS A 9 8.53 1.32 -5.02
C LYS A 9 7.97 2.22 -3.91
N PRO A 10 8.79 3.14 -3.36
CA PRO A 10 8.26 4.15 -2.45
C PRO A 10 7.29 5.05 -3.22
N MET A 11 6.06 5.20 -2.72
CA MET A 11 5.05 6.06 -3.34
C MET A 11 5.21 7.49 -2.82
N THR A 12 5.67 8.38 -3.67
CA THR A 12 5.66 9.81 -3.39
C THR A 12 4.22 10.34 -3.48
N GLY A 13 3.77 11.09 -2.47
CA GLY A 13 2.45 11.75 -2.47
C GLY A 13 1.34 11.13 -1.60
N LEU A 14 1.53 9.95 -1.00
CA LEU A 14 0.59 9.37 -0.02
C LEU A 14 1.03 9.54 1.45
N GLY A 15 2.18 10.21 1.66
CA GLY A 15 2.79 10.44 2.97
C GLY A 15 3.94 9.47 3.26
N ALA A 16 4.76 9.83 4.25
CA ALA A 16 5.90 9.02 4.67
C ALA A 16 5.47 7.60 5.09
N GLY A 17 6.22 6.59 4.66
CA GLY A 17 6.03 5.19 5.06
C GLY A 17 5.00 4.40 4.26
N VAL A 18 4.43 4.94 3.18
CA VAL A 18 3.54 4.18 2.26
C VAL A 18 4.35 3.57 1.12
N PHE A 19 4.20 2.26 0.92
CA PHE A 19 4.91 1.47 -0.07
C PHE A 19 3.94 0.79 -1.01
N GLU A 20 4.29 0.76 -2.30
CA GLU A 20 3.66 -0.12 -3.28
C GLU A 20 4.58 -1.32 -3.53
N ILE A 21 4.06 -2.51 -3.29
CA ILE A 21 4.73 -3.77 -3.60
C ILE A 21 4.07 -4.33 -4.85
N VAL A 22 4.86 -4.50 -5.91
CA VAL A 22 4.39 -5.01 -7.20
C VAL A 22 4.98 -6.40 -7.39
N ALA A 23 4.16 -7.43 -7.31
CA ALA A 23 4.55 -8.80 -7.65
C ALA A 23 4.10 -9.14 -9.07
N ASP A 24 5.07 -9.46 -9.92
CA ASP A 24 4.83 -10.04 -11.26
C ASP A 24 4.59 -11.54 -11.11
N HIS A 25 3.51 -12.05 -11.69
CA HIS A 25 3.30 -13.48 -11.88
C HIS A 25 3.31 -13.77 -13.37
N ASP A 26 4.21 -14.68 -13.78
CA ASP A 26 4.52 -15.06 -15.16
C ASP A 26 3.25 -15.09 -16.04
N GLY A 27 3.03 -14.02 -16.79
CA GLY A 27 2.21 -14.06 -17.99
C GLY A 27 0.89 -13.29 -18.03
N ASP A 28 0.63 -12.25 -17.22
CA ASP A 28 -0.27 -11.09 -17.53
C ASP A 28 -0.86 -10.40 -16.28
N THR A 29 -0.45 -10.82 -15.08
CA THR A 29 -1.09 -10.39 -13.84
C THR A 29 -0.08 -9.83 -12.85
N TYR A 30 -0.23 -8.55 -12.52
CA TYR A 30 0.47 -7.96 -11.37
C TYR A 30 -0.44 -7.95 -10.16
N ARG A 31 0.09 -8.31 -8.99
CA ARG A 31 -0.54 -7.95 -7.73
C ARG A 31 0.15 -6.71 -7.20
N SER A 32 -0.60 -5.61 -7.07
CA SER A 32 -0.10 -4.41 -6.40
C SER A 32 -0.68 -4.37 -4.99
N VAL A 33 0.21 -4.26 -4.02
CA VAL A 33 -0.11 -4.23 -2.59
C VAL A 33 0.33 -2.88 -2.03
N TYR A 34 -0.62 -2.14 -1.46
CA TYR A 34 -0.35 -0.91 -0.76
C TYR A 34 -0.22 -1.18 0.73
N ALA A 35 0.93 -0.84 1.29
CA ALA A 35 1.21 -1.00 2.71
C ALA A 35 1.69 0.31 3.34
N VAL A 36 1.44 0.48 4.63
CA VAL A 36 2.03 1.57 5.42
C VAL A 36 2.78 1.00 6.62
N LYS A 37 4.01 1.46 6.84
CA LYS A 37 4.76 1.18 8.06
C LYS A 37 4.46 2.25 9.11
N LEU A 38 3.97 1.83 10.27
CA LEU A 38 3.65 2.71 11.41
C LEU A 38 4.30 2.12 12.66
N GLY A 39 5.35 2.77 13.18
CA GLY A 39 6.18 2.19 14.22
C GLY A 39 6.89 0.92 13.71
N ASP A 40 6.76 -0.17 14.46
CA ASP A 40 7.28 -1.48 14.12
C ASP A 40 6.32 -2.33 13.27
N ASP A 41 5.08 -1.89 13.10
CA ASP A 41 4.02 -2.64 12.41
C ASP A 41 3.89 -2.24 10.93
N ILE A 42 3.48 -3.21 10.10
CA ILE A 42 3.15 -3.02 8.67
C ILE A 42 1.67 -3.32 8.45
N TYR A 43 0.94 -2.35 7.90
CA TYR A 43 -0.48 -2.46 7.59
C TYR A 43 -0.70 -2.54 6.09
N VAL A 44 -1.29 -3.64 5.61
CA VAL A 44 -1.72 -3.77 4.22
C VAL A 44 -3.05 -3.03 4.03
N LEU A 45 -3.02 -1.92 3.29
CA LEU A 45 -4.18 -1.09 2.99
C LEU A 45 -5.05 -1.70 1.90
N HIS A 46 -4.43 -2.18 0.82
CA HIS A 46 -5.16 -2.67 -0.34
C HIS A 46 -4.29 -3.63 -1.16
N SER A 47 -4.91 -4.64 -1.75
CA SER A 47 -4.27 -5.48 -2.76
C SER A 47 -5.24 -5.71 -3.89
N PHE A 48 -4.75 -5.63 -5.13
CA PHE A 48 -5.58 -5.82 -6.31
C PHE A 48 -4.77 -6.44 -7.44
N GLN A 49 -5.49 -7.15 -8.30
CA GLN A 49 -4.94 -7.73 -9.51
C GLN A 49 -4.99 -6.69 -10.64
N LYS A 50 -3.84 -6.22 -11.07
CA LYS A 50 -3.73 -5.35 -12.24
C LYS A 50 -3.63 -6.22 -13.50
N LYS A 51 -4.60 -6.04 -14.41
CA LYS A 51 -4.76 -6.83 -15.64
C LYS A 51 -3.91 -6.36 -16.83
N SER A 52 -2.91 -5.49 -16.65
CA SER A 52 -1.95 -5.12 -17.72
C SER A 52 -0.71 -4.39 -17.20
N THR A 53 0.45 -4.63 -17.83
CA THR A 53 1.69 -3.81 -17.73
C THR A 53 1.55 -2.45 -18.39
N ILE A 54 0.70 -2.34 -19.43
CA ILE A 54 0.65 -1.20 -20.32
C ILE A 54 -0.26 -0.14 -19.67
N GLY A 55 0.35 0.94 -19.17
CA GLY A 55 -0.34 1.95 -18.37
C GLY A 55 -0.09 1.75 -16.88
N ILE A 56 1.12 2.10 -16.44
CA ILE A 56 1.62 1.93 -15.06
C ILE A 56 0.95 2.91 -14.07
N LYS A 57 -0.28 3.38 -14.35
CA LYS A 57 -1.03 4.25 -13.45
C LYS A 57 -2.02 3.41 -12.66
N THR A 58 -1.95 3.52 -11.34
CA THR A 58 -3.01 3.04 -10.45
C THR A 58 -4.32 3.74 -10.82
N PRO A 59 -5.42 3.01 -11.01
CA PRO A 59 -6.71 3.63 -11.26
C PRO A 59 -7.08 4.62 -10.16
N LYS A 60 -7.70 5.76 -10.54
CA LYS A 60 -8.16 6.77 -9.58
C LYS A 60 -9.04 6.18 -8.46
N PRO A 61 -9.98 5.23 -8.72
CA PRO A 61 -10.79 4.64 -7.67
C PRO A 61 -9.95 3.92 -6.60
N ASP A 62 -8.92 3.19 -7.01
CA ASP A 62 -8.04 2.47 -6.08
C ASP A 62 -7.21 3.46 -5.24
N LEU A 63 -6.70 4.54 -5.86
CA LEU A 63 -6.00 5.61 -5.15
C LEU A 63 -6.86 6.25 -4.05
N GLU A 64 -8.11 6.57 -4.35
CA GLU A 64 -9.04 7.15 -3.36
C GLU A 64 -9.40 6.14 -2.25
N LEU A 65 -9.51 4.85 -2.59
CA LEU A 65 -9.74 3.79 -1.61
C LEU A 65 -8.56 3.65 -0.65
N ILE A 66 -7.32 3.69 -1.16
CA ILE A 66 -6.09 3.61 -0.35
C ILE A 66 -6.01 4.80 0.60
N LYS A 67 -6.25 6.03 0.12
CA LYS A 67 -6.28 7.23 0.97
C LYS A 67 -7.31 7.12 2.08
N THR A 68 -8.52 6.66 1.74
CA THR A 68 -9.60 6.48 2.72
C THR A 68 -9.23 5.46 3.80
N ARG A 69 -8.66 4.31 3.40
CA ARG A 69 -8.22 3.26 4.34
C ARG A 69 -7.07 3.73 5.23
N LEU A 70 -6.12 4.47 4.66
CA LEU A 70 -5.02 5.06 5.42
C LEU A 70 -5.51 6.03 6.49
N ARG A 71 -6.50 6.88 6.18
CA ARG A 71 -7.11 7.79 7.16
C ARG A 71 -7.75 7.01 8.31
N ARG A 72 -8.50 5.95 8.00
CA ARG A 72 -9.17 5.11 9.01
C ARG A 72 -8.17 4.43 9.95
N ILE A 73 -7.10 3.85 9.42
CA ILE A 73 -6.07 3.19 10.24
C ILE A 73 -5.38 4.21 11.15
N ARG A 74 -5.03 5.39 10.64
CA ARG A 74 -4.44 6.45 11.47
C ARG A 74 -5.37 6.90 12.60
N GLN A 75 -6.67 7.02 12.33
CA GLN A 75 -7.67 7.36 13.35
C GLN A 75 -7.77 6.27 14.42
N ALA A 76 -7.94 5.01 14.00
CA ALA A 76 -8.03 3.88 14.92
C ALA A 76 -6.77 3.73 15.80
N LEU A 77 -5.57 3.94 15.24
CA LEU A 77 -4.33 3.91 16.00
C LEU A 77 -4.19 5.09 16.97
N ALA A 78 -4.66 6.29 16.58
CA ALA A 78 -4.67 7.43 17.49
C ALA A 78 -5.62 7.22 18.67
N GLU A 79 -6.76 6.56 18.44
CA GLU A 79 -7.70 6.17 19.50
C GLU A 79 -7.11 5.09 20.41
N ALA A 80 -6.56 4.01 19.84
CA ALA A 80 -5.91 2.94 20.61
C ALA A 80 -4.73 3.45 21.46
N ASN A 81 -3.92 4.39 20.93
CA ASN A 81 -2.83 5.00 21.69
C ASN A 81 -3.31 5.87 22.86
N LYS A 82 -4.49 6.51 22.75
CA LYS A 82 -5.10 7.26 23.87
C LYS A 82 -5.59 6.34 24.99
N GLU A 83 -6.01 5.12 24.66
CA GLU A 83 -6.42 4.11 25.65
C GLU A 83 -5.21 3.51 26.38
N LYS A 84 -4.09 3.30 25.67
CA LYS A 84 -2.86 2.75 26.29
C LYS A 84 -2.10 3.74 27.19
N GLY A 85 -2.30 5.05 27.02
CA GLY A 85 -1.68 6.09 27.87
C GLY A 85 -2.44 6.43 29.16
N LYS A 86 -3.51 5.67 29.48
CA LYS A 86 -4.36 5.89 30.66
C LYS A 86 -4.21 4.82 31.77
N SER A 87 -3.26 3.91 31.64
CA SER A 87 -2.99 2.87 32.64
C SER A 87 -1.71 3.12 33.42
#